data_AF-A0A502FIN7-F1
#
_entry.id   AF-A0A502FIN7-F1
#
_cell.length_a   1.000
_cell.length_b   1.000
_cell.length_c   1.000
_cell.angle_alpha   90.00
_cell.angle_beta   90.00
_cell.angle_gamma   90.00
#
_symmetry.space_group_name_H-M   'P 1'
#
loop_
_entity.id
_entity.type
_entity.pdbx_description
1 polymer ?
#
loop_
_entity_poly.entity_id
_entity_poly.type
_entity_poly.pdbx_seq_one_letter_code
_entity_poly.pdbx_strand_id
1 'polypeptide(L)'
;MADGAVRTTILEVLRPKVEQAGLSVEALGDEDLVGLGIIDSIDVMNLIAEVERRTGCSFVWDMFDAEDGLSVSALATAFQAK
;
A
#
# COMPACT_ATOMS: atom_id res chain seq x y z
N MET A 1 -17.24 0.95 1.34
CA MET A 1 -16.87 0.59 2.74
C MET A 1 -15.57 -0.22 2.83
N ALA A 2 -15.15 -0.96 1.80
CA ALA A 2 -13.89 -1.75 1.82
C ALA A 2 -12.61 -0.89 1.67
N ASP A 3 -12.65 0.16 0.85
CA ASP A 3 -11.49 1.04 0.55
C ASP A 3 -10.82 1.63 1.79
N GLY A 4 -11.60 2.16 2.74
CA GLY A 4 -11.07 2.73 3.97
C GLY A 4 -10.34 1.71 4.85
N ALA A 5 -10.83 0.47 4.94
CA ALA A 5 -10.19 -0.58 5.74
C ALA A 5 -8.88 -1.07 5.11
N VAL A 6 -8.84 -1.19 3.78
CA VAL A 6 -7.62 -1.52 3.03
C VAL A 6 -6.58 -0.43 3.21
N ARG A 7 -6.96 0.85 3.01
CA ARG A 7 -6.06 1.99 3.17
C ARG A 7 -5.47 2.06 4.57
N THR A 8 -6.29 1.91 5.62
CA THR A 8 -5.80 1.86 7.00
C THR A 8 -4.80 0.73 7.20
N THR A 9 -5.10 -0.47 6.68
CA THR A 9 -4.21 -1.63 6.81
C THR A 9 -2.87 -1.39 6.12
N ILE A 10 -2.86 -0.84 4.91
CA ILE A 10 -1.63 -0.49 4.17
C ILE A 10 -0.79 0.48 5.01
N LEU A 11 -1.40 1.55 5.53
CA LEU A 11 -0.70 2.55 6.35
C LEU A 11 -0.15 1.96 7.65
N GLU A 12 -0.87 1.03 8.29
CA GLU A 12 -0.38 0.33 9.49
C GLU A 12 0.83 -0.57 9.20
N VAL A 13 0.83 -1.26 8.06
CA VAL A 13 1.95 -2.11 7.64
C VAL A 13 3.17 -1.28 7.24
N LEU A 14 2.94 -0.14 6.58
CA LEU A 14 4.00 0.77 6.16
C LEU A 14 4.56 1.62 7.30
N ARG A 15 3.75 1.96 8.31
CA ARG A 15 4.15 2.80 9.46
C ARG A 15 5.58 2.56 9.97
N PRO A 16 6.01 1.33 10.32
CA PRO A 16 7.37 1.11 10.82
C PRO A 16 8.47 1.48 9.81
N LYS A 17 8.25 1.30 8.50
CA LYS A 17 9.21 1.67 7.45
C LYS A 17 9.25 3.19 7.26
N VAL A 18 8.10 3.82 7.35
CA VAL A 18 7.92 5.27 7.22
C VAL A 18 8.57 6.02 8.38
N GLU A 19 8.37 5.54 9.60
CA GLU A 19 9.01 6.08 10.80
C GLU A 19 10.54 5.90 10.74
N GLN A 20 11.03 4.77 10.23
CA GLN A 20 12.46 4.56 10.01
C GLN A 20 13.06 5.51 8.97
N ALA A 21 12.28 5.88 7.95
CA ALA A 21 12.67 6.89 6.96
C ALA A 21 12.57 8.33 7.49
N GLY A 22 12.05 8.54 8.71
CA GLY A 22 11.84 9.87 9.29
C GLY A 22 10.69 10.64 8.65
N LEU A 23 9.77 9.94 7.99
CA LEU A 23 8.60 10.53 7.32
C LEU A 23 7.33 10.35 8.17
N SER A 24 6.30 11.13 7.83
CA SER A 24 4.97 11.01 8.44
C SER A 24 4.05 10.20 7.54
N VAL A 25 3.37 9.21 8.12
CA VAL A 25 2.44 8.30 7.41
C VAL A 25 1.28 9.07 6.76
N GLU A 26 0.90 10.21 7.33
CA GLU A 26 -0.14 11.10 6.80
C GLU A 26 0.23 11.76 5.46
N ALA A 27 1.52 11.87 5.15
CA ALA A 27 2.00 12.50 3.92
C ALA A 27 2.02 11.54 2.71
N LEU A 28 1.87 10.23 2.92
CA LEU A 28 2.14 9.20 1.90
C LEU A 28 1.00 8.88 0.95
N GLY A 29 -0.14 9.55 1.08
CA GLY A 29 -1.37 9.17 0.36
C GLY A 29 -1.14 8.93 -1.14
N ASP A 30 -0.52 9.90 -1.80
CA ASP A 30 -0.26 9.90 -3.24
C ASP A 30 1.24 10.01 -3.59
N GLU A 31 2.12 9.89 -2.59
CA GLU A 31 3.57 9.89 -2.80
C GLU A 31 4.04 8.54 -3.35
N ASP A 32 5.08 8.57 -4.18
CA ASP A 32 5.72 7.36 -4.69
C ASP A 32 6.58 6.69 -3.61
N LEU A 33 6.07 5.59 -3.06
CA LEU A 33 6.71 4.87 -1.96
C LEU A 33 8.03 4.21 -2.39
N VAL A 34 8.20 3.88 -3.67
CA VAL A 34 9.45 3.33 -4.21
C VAL A 34 10.48 4.44 -4.37
N GLY A 35 10.09 5.58 -4.95
CA GLY A 35 10.94 6.76 -5.07
C GLY A 35 11.40 7.33 -3.72
N LEU A 36 10.57 7.22 -2.68
CA LEU A 36 10.93 7.57 -1.31
C LEU A 36 11.81 6.54 -0.60
N GLY A 37 12.06 5.37 -1.21
CA GLY A 37 12.85 4.29 -0.60
C GLY A 37 12.16 3.62 0.59
N ILE A 38 10.83 3.74 0.70
CA ILE A 38 10.03 3.15 1.78
C ILE A 38 9.85 1.65 1.54
N ILE A 39 9.68 1.25 0.28
CA ILE A 39 9.47 -0.13 -0.13
C ILE A 39 10.19 -0.44 -1.44
N ASP A 40 10.69 -1.66 -1.53
CA ASP A 40 11.23 -2.26 -2.75
C ASP A 40 10.25 -3.29 -3.35
N SER A 41 10.64 -3.89 -4.47
CA SER A 41 9.82 -4.89 -5.17
C SER A 41 9.46 -6.12 -4.33
N ILE A 42 10.31 -6.49 -3.36
CA ILE A 42 10.09 -7.63 -2.45
C ILE A 42 9.12 -7.22 -1.35
N ASP A 43 9.28 -6.02 -0.80
CA ASP A 43 8.40 -5.47 0.21
C ASP A 43 6.97 -5.28 -0.29
N VAL A 44 6.79 -4.89 -1.56
CA VAL A 44 5.47 -4.75 -2.19
C VAL A 44 4.70 -6.06 -2.16
N MET A 45 5.33 -7.17 -2.52
CA MET A 45 4.69 -8.49 -2.51
C MET A 45 4.29 -8.91 -1.09
N ASN A 46 5.15 -8.63 -0.10
CA ASN A 46 4.87 -8.91 1.31
C ASN A 46 3.74 -8.02 1.85
N LEU A 47 3.73 -6.74 1.46
CA LEU A 47 2.66 -5.79 1.79
C LEU A 47 1.33 -6.29 1.25
N ILE A 48 1.29 -6.69 -0.02
CA ILE A 48 0.07 -7.18 -0.67
C ILE A 48 -0.47 -8.39 0.09
N ALA A 49 0.38 -9.40 0.33
CA ALA A 49 -0.01 -10.62 1.03
C ALA A 49 -0.53 -10.34 2.45
N GLU A 50 0.09 -9.41 3.19
CA GLU A 50 -0.33 -9.05 4.54
C GLU A 50 -1.68 -8.30 4.54
N VAL A 51 -1.90 -7.42 3.57
CA VAL A 51 -3.18 -6.71 3.41
C VAL A 51 -4.30 -7.67 3.03
N GLU A 52 -4.08 -8.60 2.09
CA GLU A 52 -5.06 -9.65 1.77
C GLU A 52 -5.41 -10.49 3.01
N ARG A 53 -4.40 -10.88 3.80
CA ARG A 53 -4.57 -11.68 5.01
C ARG A 53 -5.40 -10.97 6.08
N ARG A 54 -5.19 -9.66 6.28
CA ARG A 54 -5.89 -8.87 7.32
C ARG A 54 -7.27 -8.41 6.91
N THR A 55 -7.46 -8.06 5.64
CA THR A 55 -8.70 -7.47 5.13
C THR A 55 -9.66 -8.50 4.54
N GLY A 56 -9.15 -9.68 4.15
CA GLY A 56 -9.90 -10.67 3.38
C GLY A 56 -10.16 -10.28 1.92
N CYS A 57 -9.67 -9.11 1.49
CA CYS A 57 -9.72 -8.68 0.09
C CYS A 57 -8.70 -9.44 -0.75
N SER A 58 -8.81 -9.32 -2.07
CA SER A 58 -7.79 -9.79 -3.00
C SER A 58 -7.23 -8.68 -3.86
N PHE A 59 -5.94 -8.77 -4.15
CA PHE A 59 -5.25 -7.81 -5.00
C PHE A 59 -5.45 -8.15 -6.48
N VAL A 60 -5.93 -7.17 -7.25
CA VAL A 60 -6.21 -7.30 -8.68
C VAL A 60 -5.14 -6.56 -9.46
N TRP A 61 -4.17 -7.31 -10.00
CA TRP A 61 -3.06 -6.75 -10.78
C TRP A 61 -3.52 -5.95 -12.00
N ASP A 62 -4.65 -6.33 -12.60
CA ASP A 62 -5.24 -5.63 -13.76
C ASP A 62 -5.73 -4.21 -13.41
N MET A 63 -6.05 -3.98 -12.13
CA MET A 63 -6.48 -2.68 -11.60
C MET A 63 -5.32 -1.89 -10.99
N PHE A 64 -4.14 -2.50 -10.88
CA PHE A 64 -2.97 -1.86 -10.31
C PHE A 64 -2.21 -1.11 -11.40
N ASP A 65 -2.42 0.20 -11.44
CA ASP A 65 -1.63 1.10 -12.29
C ASP A 65 -0.43 1.63 -11.50
N ALA A 66 0.77 1.31 -11.98
CA ALA A 66 2.03 1.77 -11.42
C ALA A 66 2.75 2.77 -12.34
N GLU A 67 2.13 3.24 -13.42
CA GLU A 67 2.76 4.18 -14.37
C GLU A 67 3.22 5.47 -13.69
N ASP A 68 2.45 5.98 -12.73
CA ASP A 68 2.78 7.19 -11.95
C ASP A 68 3.51 6.90 -10.62
N GLY A 69 3.94 5.65 -10.39
CA GLY A 69 4.62 5.23 -9.17
C GLY A 69 3.69 4.50 -8.18
N LEU A 70 4.30 3.92 -7.15
CA LEU A 70 3.60 3.01 -6.24
C LEU A 70 3.14 3.78 -5.01
N SER A 71 1.90 4.28 -5.04
CA SER A 71 1.28 5.03 -3.95
C SER A 71 0.30 4.20 -3.12
N VAL A 72 -0.05 4.69 -1.93
CA VAL A 72 -1.09 4.07 -1.09
C VAL A 72 -2.45 4.06 -1.78
N SER A 73 -2.79 5.15 -2.48
CA SER A 73 -4.03 5.27 -3.27
C SER A 73 -4.09 4.23 -4.40
N ALA A 74 -2.99 4.05 -5.15
CA ALA A 74 -2.91 3.05 -6.23
C ALA A 74 -3.01 1.61 -5.70
N LEU A 75 -2.36 1.32 -4.57
CA LEU A 75 -2.49 0.01 -3.91
C LEU A 75 -3.93 -0.23 -3.44
N ALA A 76 -4.54 0.74 -2.74
CA ALA A 76 -5.88 0.57 -2.17
C ALA A 76 -6.94 0.32 -3.24
N THR A 77 -6.85 1.01 -4.37
CA THR A 77 -7.79 0.85 -5.50
C THR A 77 -7.69 -0.52 -6.19
N ALA A 78 -6.51 -1.15 -6.15
CA ALA A 78 -6.29 -2.48 -6.69
C ALA A 78 -6.83 -3.61 -5.79
N PHE A 79 -7.15 -3.36 -4.52
CA PHE A 79 -7.80 -4.36 -3.66
C PHE A 79 -9.31 -4.37 -3.86
N GLN A 80 -9.86 -5.56 -4.10
CA GLN A 80 -11.29 -5.77 -4.23
C GLN A 80 -11.79 -6.77 -3.19
N ALA A 81 -13.03 -6.58 -2.75
CA ALA A 81 -13.71 -7.57 -1.93
C ALA A 81 -13.83 -8.89 -2.73
N LYS A 82 -13.63 -10.02 -2.06
CA LYS A 82 -13.83 -11.35 -2.65
C LYS A 82 -15.30 -11.66 -2.89
#